data_AF-V9QP51-F1
#
_entry.id   AF-V9QP51-F1
#
_cell.length_a   1.000
_cell.length_b   1.000
_cell.length_c   1.000
_cell.angle_alpha   90.00
_cell.angle_beta   90.00
_cell.angle_gamma   90.00
#
_symmetry.space_group_name_H-M   'P 1'
#
loop_
_entity.id
_entity.type
_entity.pdbx_description
1 polymer ?
#
loop_
_entity_poly.entity_id
_entity_poly.type
_entity_poly.pdbx_seq_one_letter_code
_entity_poly.pdbx_strand_id
1 'polypeptide(L)' 'HDQLKSVGGQFGVKGLPSIKIIGAKKSKPDDYQGGRSSQALVEAAVNTLRTLVKDRMSGRSGGYDYSRQSGGG' A
#
# COMPACT_ATOMS: atom_id res chain seq x y z
N HIS A 1 -19.99 19.69 4.82
CA HIS A 1 -19.27 18.67 5.63
C HIS A 1 -19.27 17.26 5.03
N ASP A 2 -19.43 17.05 3.70
CA ASP A 2 -19.72 15.69 3.16
C ASP A 2 -18.87 15.22 1.98
N GLN A 3 -17.80 15.93 1.63
CA GLN A 3 -16.96 15.52 0.49
C GLN A 3 -16.14 14.24 0.78
N LEU A 4 -15.94 13.90 2.07
CA LEU A 4 -15.22 12.68 2.47
C LEU A 4 -16.08 11.41 2.42
N LYS A 5 -17.42 11.48 2.31
CA LYS A 5 -18.26 10.26 2.35
C LYS A 5 -18.00 9.35 1.14
N SER A 6 -17.84 9.92 -0.05
CA SER A 6 -17.61 9.17 -1.30
C SER A 6 -16.23 8.48 -1.32
N VAL A 7 -15.22 9.11 -0.74
CA VAL A 7 -13.85 8.55 -0.62
C VAL A 7 -13.72 7.63 0.59
N GLY A 8 -14.37 7.97 1.71
CA GLY A 8 -14.35 7.22 2.96
C GLY A 8 -15.01 5.85 2.85
N GLY A 9 -16.09 5.72 2.08
CA GLY A 9 -16.71 4.42 1.80
C GLY A 9 -15.76 3.46 1.08
N GLN A 10 -14.98 3.95 0.11
CA GLN A 10 -14.00 3.15 -0.64
C GLN A 10 -12.81 2.69 0.21
N PHE A 11 -12.49 3.40 1.29
CA PHE A 11 -11.39 3.09 2.20
C PHE A 11 -11.85 2.59 3.58
N GLY A 12 -13.14 2.28 3.75
CA GLY A 12 -13.69 1.71 4.98
C GLY A 12 -13.61 2.64 6.20
N VAL A 13 -13.73 3.95 6.00
CA VAL A 13 -13.76 4.95 7.08
C VAL A 13 -15.11 4.87 7.80
N LYS A 14 -15.11 4.34 9.04
CA LYS A 14 -16.33 4.12 9.86
C LYS A 14 -16.62 5.23 10.88
N GLY A 15 -15.70 6.17 11.07
CA GLY A 15 -15.83 7.28 12.03
C GLY A 15 -14.64 8.23 11.96
N LEU A 16 -14.85 9.49 12.33
CA LEU A 16 -13.79 10.50 12.40
C LEU A 16 -13.32 10.69 13.85
N PRO A 17 -12.02 11.01 14.06
CA PRO A 17 -10.93 10.98 13.10
C PRO A 17 -10.35 9.54 12.93
N SER A 18 -10.16 9.11 11.68
CA SER A 18 -9.44 7.87 11.33
C SER A 18 -8.29 8.19 10.39
N ILE A 19 -7.12 7.59 10.59
CA ILE A 19 -5.95 7.76 9.72
C ILE A 19 -5.74 6.46 8.95
N LYS A 20 -5.72 6.55 7.62
CA LYS A 20 -5.53 5.43 6.70
C LYS A 20 -4.20 5.60 5.95
N ILE A 21 -3.39 4.55 5.91
CA ILE A 21 -2.12 4.54 5.17
C ILE A 21 -2.33 3.76 3.87
N ILE A 22 -2.09 4.41 2.73
CA ILE A 22 -2.21 3.79 1.40
C ILE A 22 -0.82 3.35 0.94
N GLY A 23 -0.48 2.09 1.20
CA GLY A 23 0.77 1.46 0.76
C GLY A 23 0.75 0.98 -0.70
N ALA A 24 1.49 -0.10 -0.98
CA ALA A 24 1.59 -0.71 -2.31
C ALA A 24 0.23 -1.14 -2.88
N LYS A 25 -0.64 -1.67 -2.02
CA LYS A 25 -1.99 -2.11 -2.38
C LYS A 25 -2.97 -0.97 -2.18
N LYS A 26 -3.11 -0.12 -3.21
CA LYS A 26 -4.02 1.04 -3.19
C LYS A 26 -5.47 0.71 -2.86
N SER A 27 -5.90 -0.54 -3.07
CA SER A 27 -7.25 -1.03 -2.76
C SER A 27 -7.44 -1.53 -1.31
N LYS A 28 -6.37 -1.62 -0.53
CA LYS A 28 -6.40 -2.10 0.86
C LYS A 28 -5.59 -1.15 1.74
N PRO A 29 -6.16 0.00 2.12
CA PRO A 29 -5.52 0.91 3.06
C PRO A 29 -5.40 0.26 4.44
N ASP A 30 -4.25 0.46 5.09
CA ASP A 30 -4.03 0.00 6.44
C ASP A 30 -4.51 1.04 7.46
N ASP A 31 -5.07 0.57 8.58
CA ASP A 31 -5.48 1.42 9.68
C ASP A 31 -4.28 1.84 10.53
N TYR A 32 -4.03 3.15 10.63
CA TYR A 32 -3.02 3.67 11.54
C TYR A 32 -3.62 3.93 12.92
N GLN A 33 -3.22 3.11 13.89
CA GLN A 33 -3.63 3.20 15.30
C GLN A 33 -2.51 3.77 16.20
N GLY A 34 -1.43 4.29 15.62
CA GLY A 34 -0.32 4.87 16.37
C GLY A 34 -0.60 6.27 16.91
N GLY A 35 0.42 6.88 17.53
CA GLY A 35 0.33 8.23 18.09
C GLY A 35 -0.07 9.28 17.04
N ARG A 36 -0.88 10.26 17.43
CA ARG A 36 -1.34 11.35 16.53
C ARG A 36 -0.44 12.59 16.56
N SER A 37 0.79 12.46 17.06
CA SER A 37 1.79 13.52 16.99
C SER A 37 2.37 13.62 15.58
N SER A 38 2.89 14.80 15.22
CA SER A 38 3.57 15.01 13.93
C SER A 38 4.73 14.03 13.73
N GLN A 39 5.52 13.77 14.78
CA GLN A 39 6.63 12.82 14.71
C GLN A 39 6.17 11.40 14.37
N ALA A 40 5.12 10.92 15.05
CA ALA A 40 4.61 9.57 14.86
C ALA A 40 4.00 9.35 13.46
N LEU A 41 3.38 10.38 12.88
CA LEU A 41 2.87 10.35 11.51
C LEU A 41 3.99 10.34 10.46
N VAL A 42 5.04 11.14 10.67
CA VAL A 42 6.21 11.16 9.78
C VAL A 42 6.91 9.80 9.78
N GLU A 43 7.12 9.22 10.97
CA GLU A 43 7.73 7.90 11.09
C GLU A 43 6.91 6.81 10.38
N ALA A 44 5.58 6.82 10.56
CA ALA A 44 4.69 5.89 9.89
C ALA A 44 4.79 6.01 8.35
N ALA A 45 4.79 7.24 7.82
CA ALA A 45 4.92 7.47 6.39
C ALA A 45 6.25 6.96 5.83
N VAL A 46 7.37 7.24 6.51
CA VAL A 46 8.70 6.77 6.09
C VAL A 46 8.78 5.24 6.10
N ASN A 47 8.20 4.58 7.10
CA ASN A 47 8.16 3.12 7.17
C ASN A 47 7.36 2.51 6.02
N THR A 48 6.20 3.07 5.69
CA THR A 48 5.40 2.62 4.54
C THR A 48 6.16 2.81 3.22
N LEU A 49 6.85 3.95 3.05
CA LEU A 49 7.65 4.21 1.86
C LEU A 49 8.79 3.20 1.68
N ARG A 50 9.47 2.81 2.76
CA ARG A 50 10.51 1.77 2.71
C ARG A 50 9.95 0.44 2.22
N THR A 51 8.81 0.01 2.75
CA THR A 51 8.13 -1.22 2.30
C THR A 51 7.74 -1.14 0.82
N LEU A 52 7.16 -0.01 0.40
CA LEU A 52 6.80 0.25 -1.01
C LEU A 52 8.00 0.13 -1.96
N VAL A 53 9.14 0.70 -1.58
CA VAL A 53 10.37 0.64 -2.38
C VAL A 53 10.88 -0.80 -2.44
N LYS A 54 10.91 -1.50 -1.30
CA LYS A 54 11.31 -2.91 -1.22
C LYS A 54 10.44 -3.81 -2.10
N ASP A 55 9.12 -3.66 -2.04
CA ASP A 55 8.17 -4.41 -2.86
C ASP A 55 8.37 -4.16 -4.35
N ARG A 56 8.66 -2.91 -4.74
CA ARG A 56 8.94 -2.56 -6.14
C ARG A 56 10.29 -3.12 -6.61
N MET A 57 11.29 -3.13 -5.75
CA MET A 57 12.59 -3.69 -6.05
C MET A 57 12.54 -5.22 -6.13
N SER A 58 11.79 -5.90 -5.25
CA SER A 58 11.62 -7.35 -5.27
C SER A 58 10.74 -7.82 -6.43
N GLY A 59 9.77 -7.02 -6.86
CA GLY A 59 8.89 -7.32 -8.01
C GLY A 59 9.54 -7.19 -9.39
N ARG A 60 10.82 -6.76 -9.48
CA ARG A 60 11.56 -6.68 -10.76
C ARG A 60 12.47 -7.89 -11.03
N SER A 61 12.41 -8.90 -10.17
CA SER A 61 13.15 -10.16 -10.27
C SER A 61 12.30 -11.30 -10.85
N GLY A 62 11.34 -10.99 -11.73
CA GLY A 62 10.64 -12.01 -12.52
C GLY A 62 11.48 -12.33 -13.75
N GLY A 63 12.33 -13.35 -13.64
CA GLY A 63 13.09 -13.87 -14.78
C GLY A 63 12.15 -14.20 -15.93
N TYR A 64 12.49 -13.74 -17.13
CA TYR A 64 11.92 -14.29 -18.36
C TYR A 64 12.28 -15.77 -18.41
N ASP A 65 11.36 -16.62 -17.96
CA ASP A 65 11.46 -18.06 -18.12
C ASP A 65 11.22 -18.36 -19.60
N TYR A 66 12.30 -18.35 -20.39
CA TYR A 66 12.36 -19.05 -21.66
C TYR A 66 12.29 -20.56 -21.35
N SER A 67 11.13 -21.03 -20.94
CA SER A 67 10.80 -22.44 -20.92
C SER A 67 10.73 -22.89 -22.37
N ARG A 68 11.87 -23.39 -22.81
CA ARG A 68 12.11 -24.26 -23.97
C ARG A 68 10.82 -24.88 -24.49
N GLN A 69 10.34 -24.34 -25.61
CA GLN A 69 9.50 -25.08 -26.53
C GLN A 69 10.38 -26.16 -27.16
N SER A 70 10.45 -27.32 -26.52
CA SER A 70 10.97 -28.54 -27.12
C SER A 70 9.90 -29.03 -28.11
N GLY A 71 9.98 -28.58 -29.37
CA GLY A 71 9.53 -29.39 -30.50
C GLY A 71 10.30 -30.72 -30.45
N GLY A 72 9.70 -31.88 -30.72
CA GLY A 72 9.03 -32.21 -31.97
C GLY A 72 10.04 -32.94 -32.84
N GLY A 73 9.94 -34.29 -32.89
CA GLY A 73 10.82 -35.16 -33.67
C GLY A 73 11.31 -36.37 -32.89
#